data_AF-A0A087THF6-F1
#
_entry.id   AF-A0A087THF6-F1
#
_cell.length_a   1.000
_cell.length_b   1.000
_cell.length_c   1.000
_cell.angle_alpha   90.00
_cell.angle_beta   90.00
_cell.angle_gamma   90.00
#
_symmetry.space_group_name_H-M   'P 1'
#
loop_
_entity.id
_entity.type
_entity.pdbx_description
1 polymer ?
#
loop_
_entity_poly.entity_id
_entity_poly.type
_entity_poly.pdbx_seq_one_letter_code
_entity_poly.pdbx_strand_id
1 'polypeptide(L)'
;MHNAILGKSVVSPSRSNYSLDDVLEESLCLGLPLLTNELHSIVVTLGAHGVLLITTLAASSPFPTRESVAEVTKPQAIYYPAPKTKDLISVSGAGDCFAAGMIASIVLGLEPNHCIYAGQRAAALSLHSHLAVPNTINSVEVFNFQEPIQKRSIL
;
A
#
# COMPACT_ATOMS: atom_id res chain seq x y z
N MET A 1 7.19 1.99 17.08
CA MET A 1 5.94 1.41 17.61
C MET A 1 6.21 0.26 18.59
N HIS A 2 7.03 -0.74 18.23
CA HIS A 2 7.35 -1.87 19.11
C HIS A 2 7.74 -1.49 20.56
N ASN A 3 8.71 -0.59 20.74
CA ASN A 3 9.12 -0.11 22.06
C ASN A 3 8.00 0.65 22.80
N ALA A 4 7.15 1.35 22.06
CA ALA A 4 6.01 2.08 22.62
C ALA A 4 4.89 1.13 23.08
N ILE A 5 4.78 -0.06 22.47
CA ILE A 5 3.75 -1.05 22.79
C ILE A 5 4.22 -2.03 23.88
N LEU A 6 5.46 -2.50 23.80
CA LEU A 6 5.95 -3.59 24.68
C LEU A 6 6.84 -3.10 25.83
N GLY A 7 7.16 -1.81 25.89
CA GLY A 7 7.98 -1.22 26.97
C GLY A 7 9.41 -1.75 27.06
N LYS A 8 9.83 -2.58 26.10
CA LYS A 8 11.17 -3.17 26.00
C LYS A 8 11.79 -2.74 24.69
N SER A 9 13.04 -2.31 24.74
CA SER A 9 13.83 -2.12 23.54
C SER A 9 14.20 -3.51 23.02
N VAL A 10 13.51 -3.99 21.99
CA VAL A 10 13.99 -5.17 21.27
C VAL A 10 15.24 -4.75 20.54
N VAL A 11 16.34 -5.43 20.89
CA VAL A 11 17.54 -5.47 20.06
C VAL A 11 17.13 -6.18 18.80
N SER A 12 16.62 -5.42 17.83
CA SER A 12 16.44 -5.93 16.48
C SER A 12 17.82 -6.42 16.03
N PRO A 13 17.96 -7.66 15.50
CA PRO A 13 19.18 -8.03 14.80
C PRO A 13 19.50 -6.88 13.84
N SER A 14 20.79 -6.51 13.74
CA SER A 14 21.24 -5.36 12.93
C SER A 14 20.42 -5.27 11.64
N ARG A 15 19.77 -4.12 11.38
CA ARG A 15 18.85 -3.84 10.25
C ARG A 15 19.46 -4.06 8.85
N SER A 16 20.53 -4.83 8.71
CA SER A 16 21.48 -4.75 7.62
C SER A 16 21.44 -5.88 6.60
N ASN A 17 20.49 -6.84 6.60
CA ASN A 17 20.56 -7.95 5.62
C ASN A 17 19.22 -8.59 5.17
N TYR A 18 18.05 -7.97 5.38
CA TYR A 18 16.83 -8.52 4.75
C TYR A 18 16.74 -8.04 3.31
N SER A 19 16.71 -8.98 2.37
CA SER A 19 16.40 -8.69 0.98
C SER A 19 14.93 -8.30 0.82
N LEU A 20 14.57 -7.69 -0.31
CA LEU A 20 13.16 -7.42 -0.62
C LEU A 20 12.34 -8.71 -0.62
N ASP A 21 12.91 -9.80 -1.14
CA ASP A 21 12.20 -11.07 -1.21
C ASP A 21 11.96 -11.65 0.20
N ASP A 22 12.89 -11.49 1.15
CA ASP A 22 12.68 -11.89 2.56
C ASP A 22 11.53 -11.09 3.20
N VAL A 23 11.46 -9.78 2.95
CA VAL A 23 10.39 -8.92 3.47
C VAL A 23 9.03 -9.29 2.86
N LEU A 24 9.01 -9.61 1.56
CA LEU A 24 7.80 -10.05 0.87
C LEU A 24 7.34 -11.41 1.39
N GLU A 25 8.26 -12.37 1.58
CA GLU A 25 7.95 -13.68 2.14
C GLU A 25 7.41 -13.59 3.56
N GLU A 26 8.04 -12.78 4.43
CA GLU A 26 7.54 -12.55 5.79
C GLU A 26 6.15 -11.89 5.78
N SER A 27 5.95 -10.90 4.91
CA SER A 27 4.64 -10.25 4.76
C SER A 27 3.56 -11.22 4.28
N LEU A 28 3.89 -12.16 3.38
CA LEU A 28 2.98 -13.22 2.94
C LEU A 28 2.66 -14.20 4.08
N CYS A 29 3.69 -14.64 4.81
CA CYS A 29 3.54 -15.57 5.93
C CYS A 29 2.59 -15.01 7.00
N LEU A 30 2.69 -13.71 7.29
CA LEU A 30 1.84 -13.02 8.26
C LEU A 30 0.48 -12.63 7.70
N GLY A 31 0.40 -12.25 6.42
CA GLY A 31 -0.81 -11.72 5.79
C GLY A 31 -1.80 -12.79 5.32
N LEU A 32 -1.32 -13.89 4.74
CA LEU A 32 -2.20 -14.94 4.20
C LEU A 32 -3.18 -15.53 5.25
N PRO A 33 -2.75 -15.84 6.49
CA PRO A 33 -3.65 -16.38 7.52
C PRO A 33 -4.74 -15.40 7.99
N LEU A 34 -4.56 -14.09 7.73
CA LEU A 34 -5.52 -13.06 8.11
C LEU A 34 -6.66 -12.92 7.09
N LEU A 35 -6.53 -13.50 5.89
CA LEU A 35 -7.61 -13.48 4.90
C LEU A 35 -8.77 -14.36 5.37
N THR A 36 -9.96 -13.77 5.45
CA THR A 36 -11.21 -14.47 5.80
C THR A 36 -12.31 -14.14 4.79
N ASN A 37 -13.52 -14.67 5.02
CA ASN A 37 -14.71 -14.30 4.26
C ASN A 37 -15.14 -12.82 4.48
N GLU A 38 -14.60 -12.16 5.52
CA GLU A 38 -14.89 -10.77 5.87
C GLU A 38 -13.70 -9.87 5.55
N LEU A 39 -12.47 -10.38 5.74
CA LEU A 39 -11.23 -9.67 5.46
C LEU A 39 -10.59 -10.17 4.16
N HIS A 40 -11.02 -9.60 3.04
CA HIS A 40 -10.62 -10.04 1.70
C HIS A 40 -9.27 -9.50 1.24
N SER A 41 -8.79 -8.41 1.81
CA SER A 41 -7.61 -7.68 1.31
C SER A 41 -6.80 -7.09 2.45
N ILE A 42 -5.49 -7.23 2.34
CA ILE A 42 -4.48 -6.67 3.24
C ILE A 42 -3.52 -5.88 2.37
N VAL A 43 -3.30 -4.64 2.76
CA VAL A 43 -2.32 -3.78 2.11
C VAL A 43 -1.17 -3.55 3.09
N VAL A 44 0.01 -3.99 2.71
CA VAL A 44 1.23 -3.82 3.51
C VAL A 44 2.07 -2.75 2.84
N THR A 45 2.25 -1.62 3.53
CA THR A 45 3.15 -0.55 3.07
C THR A 45 4.59 -0.92 3.44
N LEU A 46 5.47 -0.94 2.44
CA LEU A 46 6.88 -1.37 2.54
C LEU A 46 7.84 -0.18 2.47
N GLY A 47 7.36 1.03 2.77
CA GLY A 47 8.15 2.27 2.70
C GLY A 47 8.76 2.48 1.32
N ALA A 48 10.08 2.63 1.27
CA ALA A 48 10.84 2.85 0.03
C ALA A 48 10.78 1.66 -0.96
N HIS A 49 10.32 0.48 -0.52
CA HIS A 49 10.11 -0.66 -1.40
C HIS A 49 8.74 -0.65 -2.07
N GLY A 50 7.78 0.13 -1.58
CA GLY A 50 6.46 0.25 -2.20
C GLY A 50 5.38 -0.43 -1.38
N VAL A 51 4.56 -1.26 -2.01
CA VAL A 51 3.34 -1.80 -1.41
C VAL A 51 3.13 -3.25 -1.85
N LEU A 52 2.69 -4.09 -0.91
CA LEU A 52 2.19 -5.42 -1.20
C LEU A 52 0.69 -5.48 -0.95
N LEU A 53 -0.07 -5.88 -1.96
CA LEU A 53 -1.48 -6.25 -1.83
C LEU A 53 -1.58 -7.77 -1.69
N ILE A 54 -2.16 -8.26 -0.61
CA ILE A 54 -2.52 -9.66 -0.41
C ILE A 54 -4.04 -9.72 -0.41
N THR A 55 -4.65 -10.45 -1.32
CA THR A 55 -6.10 -10.37 -1.53
C THR A 55 -6.69 -11.67 -2.04
N THR A 56 -7.93 -11.96 -1.66
CA THR A 56 -8.75 -13.00 -2.29
C THR A 56 -9.60 -12.45 -3.43
N LEU A 57 -9.60 -11.14 -3.69
CA LEU A 57 -10.40 -10.55 -4.76
C LEU A 57 -9.90 -10.96 -6.15
N ALA A 58 -10.81 -11.16 -7.10
CA ALA A 58 -10.44 -11.35 -8.51
C ALA A 58 -9.71 -10.10 -9.03
N ALA A 59 -8.75 -10.27 -9.95
CA ALA A 59 -7.87 -9.17 -10.39
C ALA A 59 -8.61 -7.98 -11.04
N SER A 60 -9.78 -8.22 -11.62
CA SER A 60 -10.69 -7.23 -12.21
C SER A 60 -11.89 -6.90 -11.34
N SER A 61 -12.01 -7.52 -10.15
CA SER A 61 -13.07 -7.16 -9.21
C SER A 61 -12.66 -5.85 -8.52
N PRO A 62 -13.52 -4.83 -8.51
CA PRO A 62 -13.26 -3.64 -7.70
C PRO A 62 -13.17 -4.02 -6.22
N PHE A 63 -12.55 -3.15 -5.43
CA PHE A 63 -12.63 -3.27 -3.98
C PHE A 63 -14.10 -3.13 -3.53
N PRO A 64 -14.56 -3.98 -2.58
CA PRO A 64 -15.95 -3.97 -2.15
C PRO A 64 -16.32 -2.64 -1.49
N THR A 65 -17.46 -2.09 -1.89
CA THR A 65 -18.14 -0.98 -1.21
C THR A 65 -19.51 -1.47 -0.73
N ARG A 66 -20.31 -0.58 -0.12
CA ARG A 66 -21.71 -0.91 0.21
C ARG A 66 -22.52 -1.30 -1.05
N GLU A 67 -22.15 -0.75 -2.20
CA GLU A 67 -22.90 -0.84 -3.45
C GLU A 67 -22.35 -1.91 -4.40
N SER A 68 -21.13 -2.41 -4.16
CA SER A 68 -20.47 -3.42 -4.98
C SER A 68 -20.12 -4.67 -4.17
N VAL A 69 -20.57 -5.83 -4.66
CA VAL A 69 -20.14 -7.12 -4.14
C VAL A 69 -18.87 -7.52 -4.89
N ALA A 70 -17.84 -7.93 -4.16
CA ALA A 70 -16.59 -8.35 -4.77
C ALA A 70 -16.60 -9.84 -5.10
N GLU A 71 -16.03 -10.20 -6.25
CA GLU A 71 -15.82 -11.60 -6.62
C GLU A 71 -14.57 -12.13 -5.90
N VAL A 72 -14.75 -13.20 -5.15
CA VAL A 72 -13.69 -13.82 -4.34
C VAL A 72 -13.14 -15.06 -5.06
N THR A 73 -11.82 -15.19 -5.02
CA THR A 73 -11.01 -16.21 -5.68
C THR A 73 -9.97 -16.76 -4.69
N LYS A 74 -9.03 -17.58 -5.18
CA LYS A 74 -7.88 -18.01 -4.38
C LYS A 74 -7.03 -16.78 -3.97
N PRO A 75 -6.33 -16.84 -2.83
CA PRO A 75 -5.41 -15.78 -2.45
C PRO A 75 -4.40 -15.45 -3.56
N GLN A 76 -4.21 -14.16 -3.77
CA GLN A 76 -3.26 -13.55 -4.70
C GLN A 76 -2.41 -12.56 -3.93
N ALA A 77 -1.19 -12.35 -4.40
CA ALA A 77 -0.31 -11.34 -3.85
C ALA A 77 0.40 -10.59 -4.96
N ILE A 78 0.26 -9.26 -4.91
CA ILE A 78 0.70 -8.37 -5.96
C ILE A 78 1.58 -7.30 -5.33
N TYR A 79 2.86 -7.32 -5.70
CA TYR A 79 3.82 -6.31 -5.29
C TYR A 79 3.84 -5.15 -6.28
N TYR A 80 3.79 -3.93 -5.75
CA TYR A 80 3.86 -2.67 -6.47
C TYR A 80 5.10 -1.91 -5.98
N PRO A 81 6.14 -1.73 -6.80
CA PRO A 81 7.33 -0.98 -6.40
C PRO A 81 6.98 0.48 -6.09
N ALA A 82 7.73 1.10 -5.17
CA ALA A 82 7.55 2.52 -4.88
C ALA A 82 7.90 3.38 -6.10
N PRO A 83 7.14 4.47 -6.35
CA PRO A 83 7.56 5.48 -7.30
C PRO A 83 8.87 6.12 -6.82
N LYS A 84 9.75 6.47 -7.76
CA LYS A 84 10.99 7.19 -7.44
C LYS A 84 10.64 8.60 -6.99
N THR A 85 10.94 8.92 -5.73
CA THR A 85 10.85 10.28 -5.18
C THR A 85 12.25 10.88 -5.12
N LYS A 86 12.37 12.16 -5.49
CA LYS A 86 13.57 12.98 -5.26
C LYS A 86 13.26 13.92 -4.09
N ASP A 87 14.28 14.43 -3.42
CA ASP A 87 14.09 15.51 -2.43
C ASP A 87 13.12 15.15 -1.29
N LEU A 88 13.32 13.96 -0.67
CA LEU A 88 12.58 13.52 0.51
C LEU A 88 12.77 14.49 1.68
N ILE A 89 11.68 15.15 2.09
CA ILE A 89 11.66 16.10 3.22
C ILE A 89 11.19 15.41 4.51
N SER A 90 10.11 14.62 4.45
CA SER A 90 9.52 13.94 5.60
C SER A 90 8.78 12.68 5.18
N VAL A 91 8.71 11.68 6.06
CA VAL A 91 7.87 10.48 5.88
C VAL A 91 6.60 10.51 6.75
N SER A 92 6.45 11.56 7.56
CA SER A 92 5.29 11.70 8.43
C SER A 92 4.03 11.92 7.59
N GLY A 93 3.00 11.09 7.80
CA GLY A 93 1.73 11.17 7.06
C GLY A 93 1.72 10.48 5.69
N ALA A 94 2.84 9.88 5.24
CA ALA A 94 2.88 9.16 3.97
C ALA A 94 1.91 7.97 3.93
N GLY A 95 1.77 7.25 5.05
CA GLY A 95 0.80 6.17 5.19
C GLY A 95 -0.66 6.65 5.17
N ASP A 96 -0.94 7.79 5.83
CA ASP A 96 -2.28 8.38 5.85
C ASP A 96 -2.67 8.89 4.46
N CYS A 97 -1.74 9.55 3.78
CA CYS A 97 -1.93 10.01 2.40
C CYS A 97 -2.09 8.83 1.43
N PHE A 98 -1.32 7.74 1.61
CA PHE A 98 -1.52 6.50 0.86
C PHE A 98 -2.94 5.97 1.03
N ALA A 99 -3.37 5.81 2.28
CA ALA A 99 -4.70 5.30 2.60
C ALA A 99 -5.80 6.21 2.03
N ALA A 100 -5.68 7.52 2.19
CA ALA A 100 -6.63 8.49 1.66
C ALA A 100 -6.74 8.44 0.13
N GLY A 101 -5.60 8.37 -0.57
CA GLY A 101 -5.57 8.24 -2.03
C GLY A 101 -6.27 6.96 -2.50
N MET A 102 -5.96 5.83 -1.85
CA MET A 102 -6.58 4.54 -2.15
C MET A 102 -8.10 4.55 -1.86
N ILE A 103 -8.53 5.06 -0.71
CA ILE A 103 -9.95 5.16 -0.35
C ILE A 103 -10.70 6.04 -1.35
N ALA A 104 -10.15 7.20 -1.72
CA ALA A 104 -10.77 8.10 -2.69
C ALA A 104 -11.02 7.41 -4.04
N SER A 105 -10.02 6.67 -4.54
CA SER A 105 -10.17 5.89 -5.78
C SER A 105 -11.16 4.73 -5.68
N ILE A 106 -11.26 4.08 -4.51
CA ILE A 106 -12.27 3.03 -4.28
C ILE A 106 -13.67 3.62 -4.35
N VAL A 107 -13.90 4.77 -3.69
CA VAL A 107 -15.19 5.47 -3.72
C VAL A 107 -15.56 5.94 -5.13
N LEU A 108 -14.56 6.28 -5.96
CA LEU A 108 -14.76 6.60 -7.38
C LEU A 108 -14.98 5.37 -8.27
N GLY A 109 -14.97 4.16 -7.72
CA GLY A 109 -15.19 2.93 -8.48
C GLY A 109 -14.04 2.58 -9.43
N LEU A 110 -12.82 3.04 -9.15
CA LEU A 110 -11.66 2.73 -9.99
C LEU A 110 -11.19 1.28 -9.81
N GLU A 111 -10.56 0.75 -10.84
CA GLU A 111 -9.93 -0.58 -10.81
C GLU A 111 -8.89 -0.71 -9.68
N PRO A 112 -8.67 -1.90 -9.10
CA PRO A 112 -7.78 -2.09 -7.95
C PRO A 112 -6.35 -1.56 -8.14
N ASN A 113 -5.79 -1.73 -9.34
CA ASN A 113 -4.44 -1.23 -9.64
C ASN A 113 -4.38 0.31 -9.60
N HIS A 114 -5.41 0.99 -10.10
CA HIS A 114 -5.51 2.44 -10.02
C HIS A 114 -5.67 2.91 -8.57
N CYS A 115 -6.32 2.10 -7.72
CA CYS A 115 -6.44 2.42 -6.31
C CYS A 115 -5.09 2.41 -5.57
N ILE A 116 -4.28 1.37 -5.80
CA ILE A 116 -2.92 1.30 -5.24
C ILE A 116 -2.07 2.45 -5.79
N TYR A 117 -2.15 2.73 -7.09
CA TYR A 117 -1.39 3.82 -7.71
C TYR A 117 -1.78 5.19 -7.15
N ALA A 118 -3.08 5.48 -6.99
CA ALA A 118 -3.56 6.72 -6.38
C ALA A 118 -3.02 6.90 -4.95
N GLY A 119 -3.01 5.83 -4.16
CA GLY A 119 -2.35 5.82 -2.85
C GLY A 119 -0.86 6.13 -2.93
N GLN A 120 -0.11 5.44 -3.81
CA GLN A 120 1.33 5.68 -3.98
C GLN A 120 1.63 7.12 -4.41
N ARG A 121 0.82 7.70 -5.29
CA ARG A 121 0.94 9.10 -5.74
C ARG A 121 0.69 10.08 -4.60
N ALA A 122 -0.39 9.91 -3.85
CA ALA A 122 -0.69 10.76 -2.70
C ALA A 122 0.43 10.69 -1.64
N ALA A 123 0.93 9.48 -1.36
CA ALA A 123 2.09 9.29 -0.49
C ALA A 123 3.33 10.01 -1.04
N ALA A 124 3.68 9.81 -2.31
CA ALA A 124 4.84 10.46 -2.93
C ALA A 124 4.76 12.00 -2.86
N LEU A 125 3.59 12.59 -3.11
CA LEU A 125 3.39 14.04 -2.96
C LEU A 125 3.62 14.49 -1.51
N SER A 126 3.18 13.70 -0.53
CA SER A 126 3.38 14.01 0.90
C SER A 126 4.85 14.09 1.31
N LEU A 127 5.72 13.30 0.66
CA LEU A 127 7.14 13.19 1.00
C LEU A 127 7.93 14.49 0.80
N HIS A 128 7.41 15.42 -0.01
CA HIS A 128 8.05 16.70 -0.34
C HIS A 128 7.56 17.86 0.55
N SER A 129 7.09 17.56 1.77
CA SER A 129 6.56 18.55 2.71
C SER A 129 6.85 18.17 4.15
N HIS A 130 6.87 19.17 5.04
CA HIS A 130 6.89 18.93 6.49
C HIS A 130 5.49 18.66 7.06
N LEU A 131 4.43 18.99 6.32
CA LEU A 131 3.05 18.73 6.72
C LEU A 131 2.69 17.26 6.48
N ALA A 132 2.02 16.63 7.44
CA ALA A 132 1.57 15.24 7.30
C ALA A 132 0.59 15.05 6.12
N VAL A 133 -0.22 16.07 5.83
CA VAL A 133 -1.09 16.13 4.65
C VAL A 133 -0.87 17.49 3.96
N PRO A 134 -0.10 17.56 2.87
CA PRO A 134 0.20 18.83 2.21
C PRO A 134 -0.93 19.34 1.31
N ASN A 135 -1.02 20.66 1.18
CA ASN A 135 -1.96 21.32 0.26
C ASN A 135 -1.65 21.07 -1.23
N THR A 136 -0.48 20.49 -1.54
CA THR A 136 -0.12 20.09 -2.91
C THR A 136 -0.87 18.84 -3.37
N ILE A 137 -1.44 18.05 -2.44
CA ILE A 137 -2.26 16.89 -2.79
C ILE A 137 -3.61 17.36 -3.31
N ASN A 138 -3.90 17.03 -4.56
CA ASN A 138 -5.16 17.35 -5.23
C ASN A 138 -5.53 16.24 -6.23
N SER A 139 -6.78 16.24 -6.71
CA SER A 139 -7.30 15.20 -7.59
C SER A 139 -6.57 15.10 -8.93
N VAL A 140 -6.11 16.23 -9.48
CA VAL A 140 -5.37 16.25 -10.76
C VAL A 140 -4.05 15.49 -10.62
N GLU A 141 -3.31 15.73 -9.53
CA GLU A 141 -2.01 15.09 -9.31
C GLU A 141 -2.11 13.61 -8.88
N VAL A 142 -3.13 13.29 -8.08
CA VAL A 142 -3.34 11.92 -7.54
C VAL A 142 -3.88 10.98 -8.61
N PHE A 143 -4.83 11.43 -9.44
CA PHE A 143 -5.47 10.60 -10.47
C PHE A 143 -4.82 10.74 -11.85
N ASN A 144 -3.57 11.23 -11.91
CA ASN A 144 -2.80 11.27 -13.15
C ASN A 144 -2.18 9.90 -13.46
N PHE A 145 -2.92 9.06 -14.20
CA PHE A 145 -2.54 7.69 -14.59
C PHE A 145 -1.77 7.61 -15.92
N GLN A 146 -0.89 8.58 -16.20
CA GLN A 146 -0.11 8.60 -17.45
C GLN A 146 0.99 7.54 -17.51
N GLU A 147 1.52 7.13 -16.36
CA GLU A 147 2.60 6.14 -16.29
C GLU A 147 2.04 4.71 -16.19
N PRO A 148 2.66 3.73 -16.87
CA PRO A 148 2.26 2.34 -16.74
C PRO A 148 2.47 1.84 -15.31
N ILE A 149 1.43 1.23 -14.75
CA ILE A 149 1.48 0.66 -13.39
C ILE A 149 2.40 -0.56 -13.39
N GLN A 150 3.55 -0.44 -12.76
CA GLN A 150 4.46 -1.54 -12.52
C GLN A 150 3.92 -2.42 -11.39
N LYS A 151 3.89 -3.74 -11.62
CA LYS A 151 3.48 -4.73 -10.62
C LYS A 151 4.08 -6.11 -10.90
N ARG A 152 4.20 -6.93 -9.86
CA ARG A 152 4.70 -8.31 -9.92
C ARG A 152 3.79 -9.23 -9.11
N SER A 153 3.30 -10.33 -9.69
CA SER A 153 2.69 -11.42 -8.91
C SER A 153 3.78 -12.13 -8.12
N ILE A 154 3.52 -12.41 -6.85
CA ILE A 154 4.49 -13.09 -5.97
C ILE A 154 3.94 -14.36 -5.31
N LEU A 155 2.70 -14.73 -5.65
CA LEU A 155 2.14 -16.07 -5.45
C LEU A 155 2.03 -16.80 -6.78
#